data_AF-A0A7R9F868-F1
#
_entry.id   AF-A0A7R9F868-F1
#
_cell.length_a   1.000
_cell.length_b   1.000
_cell.length_c   1.000
_cell.angle_alpha   90.00
_cell.angle_beta   90.00
_cell.angle_gamma   90.00
#
_symmetry.space_group_name_H-M   'P 1'
#
loop_
_entity.id
_entity.type
_entity.pdbx_description
1 polymer ?
#
loop_
_entity_poly.entity_id
_entity_poly.type
_entity_poly.pdbx_seq_one_letter_code
_entity_poly.pdbx_strand_id
1 'polypeptide(L)'
;MMDHLDLIIMGGYYGDGRRRGIISHFLVGVAVPPTVEGTEPSEFHSLGRVGSGYTMDELAELLQKLSPHWQRVRIGYNPPGLVWTKEKPDVWIAPHNSHIVEEASGKLYSRHVKPEDDFDGSPKKKRQMKILPTLASQFRGADLSGISQTSALLANKEFCVLTGWKTLTKQEIETKIVENGGTVVQNPGPDTFCVLASECTLRVRNIAKVGSYDVARLDWLMAAMEQGIRVLPPWTPADLLSISPLTSEALSTQFDKYGDSYTQPATLESLKYSLAQVEKLGDAVQLTPEDLADFDIELFSGPSPYGMFRLCYAYFDKYEKIHDPTSKEISNLYLSELDFCFYGGKSTAFIEEQTTHVVVHSKFLQHLTEIQAINRQRPHKFHLVTDVWVEESVKTRTRQDECSLVVGLK
;
A
#
# COMPACT_ATOMS: atom_id res chain seq x y z
N MET A 1 -13.17 -0.90 5.90
CA MET A 1 -13.48 -1.20 4.49
C MET A 1 -13.77 0.15 3.85
N MET A 2 -12.87 0.67 3.04
CA MET A 2 -13.15 1.88 2.25
C MET A 2 -13.80 1.38 0.97
N ASP A 3 -15.05 1.78 0.73
CA ASP A 3 -15.75 1.46 -0.51
C ASP A 3 -15.24 2.40 -1.60
N HIS A 4 -14.57 1.83 -2.61
CA HIS A 4 -14.13 2.56 -3.80
C HIS A 4 -15.32 2.75 -4.73
N LEU A 5 -15.50 3.96 -5.26
CA LEU A 5 -16.60 4.28 -6.17
C LEU A 5 -16.02 4.80 -7.49
N ASP A 6 -16.34 4.10 -8.57
CA ASP A 6 -15.96 4.48 -9.92
C ASP A 6 -16.92 5.54 -10.45
N LEU A 7 -16.38 6.69 -10.84
CA LEU A 7 -17.18 7.82 -11.31
C LEU A 7 -16.83 8.19 -12.75
N ILE A 8 -17.83 8.42 -13.59
CA ILE A 8 -17.62 8.87 -14.98
C ILE A 8 -17.67 10.39 -15.06
N ILE A 9 -16.80 10.99 -15.88
CA ILE A 9 -16.87 12.42 -16.20
C ILE A 9 -18.07 12.67 -17.15
N MET A 10 -19.02 13.50 -16.75
CA MET A 10 -20.18 13.84 -17.57
C MET A 10 -20.04 15.24 -18.21
N GLY A 11 -19.21 16.10 -17.62
CA GLY A 11 -19.03 17.46 -18.10
C GLY A 11 -17.89 18.21 -17.44
N GLY A 12 -17.66 19.45 -17.90
CA GLY A 12 -16.56 20.29 -17.47
C GLY A 12 -16.99 21.75 -17.26
N TYR A 13 -16.33 22.42 -16.32
CA TYR A 13 -16.46 23.84 -16.05
C TYR A 13 -15.12 24.55 -16.26
N TYR A 14 -15.16 25.73 -16.87
CA TYR A 14 -13.97 26.56 -17.01
C TYR A 14 -13.48 27.05 -15.64
N GLY A 15 -12.17 27.02 -15.46
CA GLY A 15 -11.52 27.54 -14.26
C GLY A 15 -11.54 29.08 -14.22
N ASP A 16 -11.36 29.60 -13.02
CA ASP A 16 -11.13 31.02 -12.77
C ASP A 16 -9.64 31.33 -12.53
N GLY A 17 -9.26 32.61 -12.59
CA GLY A 17 -7.92 33.08 -12.23
C GLY A 17 -6.80 32.47 -13.09
N ARG A 18 -5.83 31.79 -12.47
CA ARG A 18 -4.69 31.15 -13.15
C ARG A 18 -5.10 30.01 -14.10
N ARG A 19 -6.31 29.46 -13.94
CA ARG A 19 -6.87 28.38 -14.77
C ARG A 19 -7.96 28.89 -15.73
N ARG A 20 -8.00 30.21 -15.95
CA ARG A 20 -8.96 30.83 -16.87
C ARG A 20 -8.77 30.30 -18.28
N GLY A 21 -9.86 29.87 -18.91
CA GLY A 21 -9.89 29.41 -20.30
C GLY A 21 -9.58 27.92 -20.49
N ILE A 22 -9.24 27.20 -19.42
CA ILE A 22 -9.15 25.73 -19.44
C ILE A 22 -10.23 25.12 -18.54
N ILE A 23 -10.67 23.91 -18.87
CA ILE A 23 -11.59 23.16 -18.02
C ILE A 23 -10.80 22.68 -16.81
N SER A 24 -11.26 23.04 -15.61
CA SER A 24 -10.56 22.72 -14.37
C SER A 24 -11.48 22.22 -13.27
N HIS A 25 -12.74 21.96 -13.58
CA HIS A 25 -13.64 21.25 -12.69
C HIS A 25 -14.49 20.32 -13.53
N PHE A 26 -14.79 19.14 -13.02
CA PHE A 26 -15.49 18.10 -13.74
C PHE A 26 -16.79 17.76 -13.02
N LEU A 27 -17.89 17.70 -13.77
CA LEU A 27 -19.13 17.09 -13.31
C LEU A 27 -18.95 15.58 -13.44
N VAL A 28 -19.11 14.85 -12.34
CA VAL A 28 -18.98 13.40 -12.30
C VAL A 28 -20.29 12.74 -11.92
N GLY A 29 -20.50 11.50 -12.36
CA GLY A 29 -21.71 10.76 -12.08
C GLY A 29 -21.52 9.25 -12.07
N VAL A 30 -22.63 8.56 -11.84
CA VAL A 30 -22.72 7.10 -11.75
C VAL A 30 -23.61 6.56 -12.86
N ALA A 31 -23.28 5.37 -13.33
CA ALA A 31 -24.09 4.64 -14.30
C ALA A 31 -25.35 4.09 -13.62
N VAL A 32 -26.51 4.25 -14.26
CA VAL A 32 -27.73 3.54 -13.88
C VAL A 32 -27.61 2.10 -14.41
N PRO A 33 -27.83 1.07 -13.57
CA PRO A 33 -27.77 -0.31 -14.02
C PRO A 33 -28.71 -0.56 -15.21
N PRO A 34 -28.25 -1.26 -16.25
CA PRO A 34 -29.06 -1.56 -17.43
C PRO A 34 -30.23 -2.48 -17.06
N THR A 35 -31.36 -2.34 -17.75
CA THR A 35 -32.52 -3.23 -17.60
C THR A 35 -32.30 -4.64 -18.14
N VAL A 36 -31.28 -4.84 -18.97
CA VAL A 36 -30.85 -6.14 -19.49
C VAL A 36 -29.45 -6.43 -18.96
N GLU A 37 -29.29 -7.57 -18.28
CA GLU A 37 -27.98 -8.00 -17.79
C GLU A 37 -27.01 -8.23 -18.95
N GLY A 38 -25.82 -7.63 -18.88
CA GLY A 38 -24.76 -7.75 -19.88
C GLY A 38 -24.73 -6.67 -20.96
N THR A 39 -25.63 -5.67 -20.93
CA THR A 39 -25.58 -4.50 -21.85
C THR A 39 -24.90 -3.29 -21.21
N GLU A 40 -24.32 -2.40 -22.02
CA GLU A 40 -23.74 -1.15 -21.52
C GLU A 40 -24.82 -0.21 -20.93
N PRO A 41 -24.51 0.54 -19.87
CA PRO A 41 -25.43 1.51 -19.29
C PRO A 41 -25.72 2.66 -20.25
N SER A 42 -27.00 2.98 -20.42
CA SER A 42 -27.48 4.03 -21.33
C SER A 42 -27.84 5.34 -20.63
N GLU A 43 -27.87 5.33 -19.29
CA GLU A 43 -28.26 6.47 -18.46
C GLU A 43 -27.26 6.68 -17.32
N PHE A 44 -26.87 7.94 -17.09
CA PHE A 44 -25.88 8.34 -16.09
C PHE A 44 -26.39 9.52 -15.30
N HIS A 45 -26.29 9.44 -13.96
CA HIS A 45 -26.81 10.45 -13.03
C HIS A 45 -25.66 11.21 -12.38
N SER A 46 -25.73 12.54 -12.42
CA SER A 46 -24.71 13.39 -11.80
C SER A 46 -24.68 13.17 -10.28
N LEU A 47 -23.50 12.89 -9.74
CA LEU A 47 -23.26 12.70 -8.31
C LEU A 47 -22.67 13.96 -7.67
N GLY A 48 -21.77 14.65 -8.38
CA GLY A 48 -21.09 15.81 -7.81
C GLY A 48 -20.09 16.48 -8.74
N ARG A 49 -19.39 17.48 -8.22
CA ARG A 49 -18.37 18.26 -8.93
C ARG A 49 -17.00 18.06 -8.29
N VAL A 50 -15.99 17.77 -9.10
CA VAL A 50 -14.60 17.58 -8.68
C VAL A 50 -13.74 18.71 -9.23
N GLY A 51 -13.06 19.44 -8.35
CA GLY A 51 -12.23 20.61 -8.70
C GLY A 51 -10.79 20.55 -8.21
N SER A 52 -10.41 19.43 -7.59
CA SER A 52 -9.13 19.23 -6.92
C SER A 52 -8.85 17.73 -6.81
N GLY A 53 -7.61 17.35 -6.52
CA GLY A 53 -7.21 15.95 -6.37
C GLY A 53 -6.24 15.46 -7.45
N TYR A 54 -6.03 16.26 -8.50
CA TYR A 54 -5.08 15.99 -9.57
C TYR A 54 -3.93 17.03 -9.61
N THR A 55 -2.77 16.61 -10.10
CA THR A 55 -1.64 17.49 -10.42
C THR A 55 -1.92 18.31 -11.69
N MET A 56 -1.07 19.31 -11.98
CA MET A 56 -1.21 20.08 -13.23
C MET A 56 -0.89 19.24 -14.46
N ASP A 57 0.01 18.27 -14.34
CA ASP A 57 0.38 17.35 -15.42
C ASP A 57 -0.74 16.34 -15.66
N GLU A 58 -1.31 15.74 -14.60
CA GLU A 58 -2.50 14.89 -14.70
C GLU A 58 -3.69 15.63 -15.31
N LEU A 59 -3.90 16.90 -14.92
CA LEU A 59 -4.93 17.74 -15.54
C LEU A 59 -4.62 17.96 -17.02
N ALA A 60 -3.36 18.20 -17.40
CA ALA A 60 -2.98 18.40 -18.79
C ALA A 60 -3.20 17.13 -19.64
N GLU A 61 -2.82 15.96 -19.13
CA GLU A 61 -3.06 14.66 -19.77
C GLU A 61 -4.56 14.38 -19.92
N LEU A 62 -5.34 14.63 -18.87
CA LEU A 62 -6.79 14.46 -18.90
C LEU A 62 -7.42 15.40 -19.93
N LEU A 63 -7.02 16.67 -19.95
CA LEU A 63 -7.51 17.63 -20.94
C LEU A 63 -7.09 17.25 -22.36
N GLN A 64 -5.89 16.70 -22.56
CA GLN A 64 -5.46 16.21 -23.87
C GLN A 64 -6.41 15.12 -24.38
N LYS A 65 -6.78 14.16 -23.52
CA LYS A 65 -7.72 13.08 -23.84
C LYS A 65 -9.13 13.58 -24.12
N LEU A 66 -9.66 14.49 -23.29
CA LEU A 66 -11.07 14.89 -23.36
C LEU A 66 -11.32 16.05 -24.34
N SER A 67 -10.31 16.87 -24.65
CA SER A 67 -10.45 18.08 -25.48
C SER A 67 -11.13 17.88 -26.83
N PRO A 68 -10.93 16.78 -27.58
CA PRO A 68 -11.56 16.59 -28.88
C PRO A 68 -13.07 16.30 -28.80
N HIS A 69 -13.54 15.87 -27.63
CA HIS A 69 -14.89 15.32 -27.44
C HIS A 69 -15.83 16.28 -26.70
N TRP A 70 -15.34 17.43 -26.23
CA TRP A 70 -16.16 18.42 -25.54
C TRP A 70 -17.23 19.01 -26.44
N GLN A 71 -18.46 19.02 -25.94
CA GLN A 71 -19.60 19.64 -26.59
C GLN A 71 -20.14 20.76 -25.70
N ARG A 72 -20.40 21.94 -26.27
CA ARG A 72 -20.97 23.05 -25.51
C ARG A 72 -22.42 22.72 -25.11
N VAL A 73 -22.75 22.97 -23.85
CA VAL A 73 -24.14 22.86 -23.39
C VAL A 73 -24.96 23.97 -24.05
N ARG A 74 -26.08 23.60 -24.68
CA ARG A 74 -27.02 24.55 -25.32
C ARG A 74 -28.26 24.71 -24.44
N ILE A 75 -28.78 25.92 -24.37
CA ILE A 75 -30.00 26.23 -23.62
C ILE A 75 -31.16 25.42 -24.23
N GLY A 76 -31.91 24.70 -23.38
CA GLY A 76 -33.05 23.88 -23.80
C GLY A 76 -32.69 22.49 -24.37
N TYR A 77 -31.40 22.17 -24.48
CA TYR A 77 -30.95 20.84 -24.91
C TYR A 77 -30.53 19.99 -23.71
N ASN A 78 -31.00 18.74 -23.67
CA ASN A 78 -30.53 17.73 -22.72
C ASN A 78 -29.80 16.63 -23.51
N PRO A 79 -28.51 16.36 -23.24
CA PRO A 79 -27.79 15.29 -23.91
C PRO A 79 -28.42 13.93 -23.65
N PRO A 80 -28.45 13.03 -24.65
CA PRO A 80 -28.96 11.68 -24.47
C PRO A 80 -28.19 10.95 -23.37
N GLY A 81 -28.90 10.33 -22.44
CA GLY A 81 -28.31 9.50 -21.38
C GLY A 81 -27.63 10.25 -20.25
N LEU A 82 -27.59 11.59 -20.25
CA LEU A 82 -27.04 12.38 -19.14
C LEU A 82 -28.17 13.07 -18.36
N VAL A 83 -28.26 12.75 -17.06
CA VAL A 83 -29.17 13.40 -16.13
C VAL A 83 -28.36 14.21 -15.13
N TRP A 84 -28.42 15.53 -15.26
CA TRP A 84 -27.78 16.47 -14.34
C TRP A 84 -28.79 17.28 -13.53
N THR A 85 -28.34 17.82 -12.40
CA THR A 85 -29.15 18.69 -11.53
C THR A 85 -29.24 20.14 -12.06
N LYS A 86 -29.58 21.11 -11.21
CA LYS A 86 -29.73 22.52 -11.59
C LYS A 86 -28.42 23.17 -12.07
N GLU A 87 -27.27 22.66 -11.64
CA GLU A 87 -25.95 23.17 -12.04
C GLU A 87 -25.48 22.47 -13.31
N LYS A 88 -25.77 23.09 -14.46
CA LYS A 88 -25.32 22.59 -15.77
C LYS A 88 -23.84 22.90 -15.98
N PRO A 89 -23.05 21.98 -16.57
CA PRO A 89 -21.66 22.25 -16.92
C PRO A 89 -21.57 23.21 -18.11
N ASP A 90 -20.38 23.80 -18.32
CA ASP A 90 -20.11 24.64 -19.50
C ASP A 90 -20.02 23.79 -20.77
N VAL A 91 -19.43 22.60 -20.62
CA VAL A 91 -19.31 21.59 -21.66
C VAL A 91 -19.70 20.21 -21.13
N TRP A 92 -20.16 19.35 -22.01
CA TRP A 92 -20.50 17.96 -21.72
C TRP A 92 -19.73 17.02 -22.66
N ILE A 93 -19.64 15.75 -22.26
CA ILE A 93 -19.01 14.71 -23.06
C ILE A 93 -19.90 13.48 -23.10
N ALA A 94 -19.97 12.81 -24.26
CA ALA A 94 -20.73 11.58 -24.36
C ALA A 94 -20.06 10.46 -23.53
N PRO A 95 -20.80 9.62 -22.81
CA PRO A 95 -20.23 8.59 -21.93
C PRO A 95 -19.18 7.70 -22.58
N HIS A 96 -19.39 7.27 -23.84
CA HIS A 96 -18.46 6.42 -24.59
C HIS A 96 -17.12 7.09 -24.95
N ASN A 97 -17.04 8.42 -24.91
CA ASN A 97 -15.81 9.19 -25.12
C ASN A 97 -15.22 9.70 -23.79
N SER A 98 -15.84 9.34 -22.67
CA SER A 98 -15.46 9.86 -21.37
C SER A 98 -14.39 9.01 -20.69
N HIS A 99 -13.99 9.45 -19.50
CA HIS A 99 -13.00 8.80 -18.66
C HIS A 99 -13.63 8.47 -17.31
N ILE A 100 -13.31 7.28 -16.79
CA ILE A 100 -13.67 6.82 -15.45
C ILE A 100 -12.57 7.30 -14.51
N VAL A 101 -12.97 7.89 -13.39
CA VAL A 101 -12.10 8.33 -12.31
C VAL A 101 -12.20 7.28 -11.22
N GLU A 102 -11.14 6.48 -11.11
CA GLU A 102 -10.92 5.52 -10.03
C GLU A 102 -10.34 6.29 -8.82
N GLU A 103 -10.72 5.92 -7.60
CA GLU A 103 -10.24 6.55 -6.34
C GLU A 103 -10.57 8.05 -6.14
N ALA A 104 -11.80 8.47 -6.41
CA ALA A 104 -12.23 9.84 -6.08
C ALA A 104 -12.33 10.05 -4.54
N SER A 105 -11.32 10.69 -3.94
CA SER A 105 -11.35 11.17 -2.54
C SER A 105 -11.35 12.70 -2.48
N GLY A 106 -12.41 13.28 -1.91
CA GLY A 106 -12.61 14.73 -1.83
C GLY A 106 -13.91 15.10 -1.11
N LYS A 107 -14.04 16.36 -0.67
CA LYS A 107 -15.24 16.84 0.01
C LYS A 107 -16.40 16.98 -0.99
N LEU A 108 -17.41 16.12 -0.87
CA LEU A 108 -18.70 16.25 -1.56
C LEU A 108 -19.44 17.49 -1.01
N TYR A 109 -19.90 18.37 -1.89
CA TYR A 109 -20.76 19.49 -1.52
C TYR A 109 -22.22 19.02 -1.54
N SER A 110 -22.74 18.53 -0.41
CA SER A 110 -24.13 18.08 -0.33
C SER A 110 -25.05 19.21 0.14
N ARG A 111 -26.00 19.58 -0.71
CA ARG A 111 -27.28 20.11 -0.23
C ARG A 111 -28.26 18.94 -0.29
N HIS A 112 -28.79 18.53 0.86
CA HIS A 112 -29.83 17.50 0.91
C HIS A 112 -31.08 17.99 0.18
N VAL A 113 -31.58 17.19 -0.77
CA VAL A 113 -32.86 17.41 -1.45
C VAL A 113 -33.78 16.29 -0.98
N LYS A 114 -34.94 16.65 -0.41
CA LYS A 114 -35.96 15.67 -0.03
C LYS A 114 -36.95 15.48 -1.19
N PRO A 115 -37.60 14.31 -1.31
CA PRO A 115 -38.51 13.99 -2.42
C PRO A 115 -39.80 14.83 -2.48
N GLU A 116 -40.02 15.69 -1.49
CA GLU A 116 -41.29 16.39 -1.21
C GLU A 116 -41.17 17.92 -1.41
N ASP A 117 -40.02 18.41 -1.91
CA ASP A 117 -39.86 19.83 -2.23
C ASP A 117 -40.65 20.17 -3.51
N ASP A 118 -41.89 20.63 -3.34
CA ASP A 118 -42.80 21.09 -4.40
C ASP A 118 -42.17 22.15 -5.33
N PHE A 119 -42.37 21.95 -6.64
CA PHE A 119 -41.85 22.76 -7.74
C PHE A 119 -42.82 23.84 -8.23
N ASP A 120 -43.41 24.65 -7.35
CA ASP A 120 -44.09 25.87 -7.80
C ASP A 120 -44.06 26.98 -6.74
N GLY A 121 -43.82 28.22 -7.20
CA GLY A 121 -43.87 29.43 -6.38
C GLY A 121 -42.50 30.03 -6.02
N SER A 122 -42.05 31.02 -6.78
CA SER A 122 -40.91 31.87 -6.40
C SER A 122 -41.22 32.73 -5.16
N PRO A 123 -40.52 32.59 -4.02
CA PRO A 123 -40.68 33.50 -2.90
C PRO A 123 -39.90 34.80 -3.17
N LYS A 124 -40.57 35.94 -2.96
CA LYS A 124 -39.95 37.28 -3.03
C LYS A 124 -38.78 37.35 -2.04
N LYS A 125 -37.55 37.50 -2.54
CA LYS A 125 -36.32 37.64 -1.73
C LYS A 125 -36.41 38.89 -0.84
N LYS A 126 -36.54 38.70 0.48
CA LYS A 126 -36.09 39.69 1.47
C LYS A 126 -34.56 39.73 1.43
N ARG A 127 -33.96 40.93 1.41
CA ARG A 127 -32.50 41.13 1.41
C ARG A 127 -31.91 40.49 2.67
N GLN A 128 -31.20 39.37 2.53
CA GLN A 128 -30.30 38.86 3.56
C GLN A 128 -29.03 39.70 3.57
N MET A 129 -28.56 40.07 4.77
CA MET A 129 -27.27 40.74 4.96
C MET A 129 -26.16 39.88 4.34
N LYS A 130 -25.26 40.52 3.59
CA LYS A 130 -24.08 39.88 3.01
C LYS A 130 -23.15 39.43 4.15
N ILE A 131 -23.20 38.15 4.51
CA ILE A 131 -22.16 37.51 5.29
C ILE A 131 -20.91 37.52 4.40
N LEU A 132 -19.84 38.21 4.80
CA LEU A 132 -18.56 38.13 4.10
C LEU A 132 -18.12 36.66 4.03
N PRO A 133 -17.66 36.15 2.88
CA PRO A 133 -17.15 34.78 2.80
C PRO A 133 -15.86 34.68 3.62
N THR A 134 -15.97 34.16 4.84
CA THR A 134 -14.82 33.84 5.69
C THR A 134 -14.51 32.35 5.55
N LEU A 135 -13.23 31.96 5.63
CA LEU A 135 -12.84 30.55 5.59
C LEU A 135 -13.67 29.73 6.60
N ALA A 136 -14.13 28.55 6.18
CA ALA A 136 -14.85 27.64 7.07
C ALA A 136 -13.98 27.27 8.27
N SER A 137 -14.59 27.00 9.43
CA SER A 137 -13.88 26.82 10.70
C SER A 137 -12.77 25.78 10.62
N GLN A 138 -12.97 24.69 9.86
CA GLN A 138 -11.96 23.64 9.66
C GLN A 138 -10.72 24.05 8.85
N PHE A 139 -10.73 25.24 8.22
CA PHE A 139 -9.60 25.79 7.46
C PHE A 139 -8.94 26.98 8.16
N ARG A 140 -9.40 27.34 9.37
CA ARG A 140 -8.73 28.31 10.23
C ARG A 140 -7.77 27.56 11.15
N GLY A 141 -6.70 28.24 11.59
CA GLY A 141 -5.93 27.75 12.73
C GLY A 141 -6.80 27.67 13.98
N ALA A 142 -6.41 26.85 14.94
CA ALA A 142 -7.04 26.82 16.25
C ALA A 142 -7.05 28.23 16.87
N ASP A 143 -8.09 28.55 17.64
CA ASP A 143 -8.06 29.72 18.50
C ASP A 143 -7.20 29.39 19.71
N LEU A 144 -5.95 29.89 19.68
CA LEU A 144 -4.96 29.64 20.71
C LEU A 144 -4.96 30.72 21.80
N SER A 145 -5.89 31.69 21.72
CA SER A 145 -5.98 32.77 22.69
C SER A 145 -6.62 32.27 24.00
N GLY A 146 -5.79 32.05 25.03
CA GLY A 146 -6.25 31.65 26.36
C GLY A 146 -5.89 30.23 26.80
N ILE A 147 -5.07 29.50 26.02
CA ILE A 147 -4.53 28.20 26.44
C ILE A 147 -3.47 28.42 27.53
N SER A 148 -3.58 27.71 28.65
CA SER A 148 -2.56 27.68 29.70
C SER A 148 -1.52 26.61 29.39
N GLN A 149 -0.24 27.00 29.46
CA GLN A 149 0.88 26.09 29.30
C GLN A 149 0.93 25.10 30.47
N THR A 150 0.93 23.80 30.17
CA THR A 150 1.00 22.69 31.13
C THR A 150 2.40 22.08 31.21
N SER A 151 3.19 22.17 30.13
CA SER A 151 4.56 21.68 30.07
C SER A 151 5.46 22.59 29.23
N ALA A 152 6.78 22.41 29.32
CA ALA A 152 7.77 23.14 28.51
C ALA A 152 8.55 22.20 27.56
N LEU A 153 8.02 21.02 27.27
CA LEU A 153 8.66 20.01 26.41
C LEU A 153 9.03 20.56 25.02
N LEU A 154 8.19 21.45 24.49
CA LEU A 154 8.31 22.05 23.17
C LEU A 154 8.80 23.50 23.19
N ALA A 155 9.34 23.96 24.32
CA ALA A 155 9.79 25.34 24.47
C ALA A 155 10.78 25.74 23.35
N ASN A 156 10.59 26.95 22.81
CA ASN A 156 11.38 27.52 21.73
C ASN A 156 11.37 26.72 20.41
N LYS A 157 10.33 25.91 20.17
CA LYS A 157 10.15 25.18 18.91
C LYS A 157 8.86 25.61 18.22
N GLU A 158 8.99 25.95 16.95
CA GLU A 158 7.88 26.33 16.08
C GLU A 158 7.47 25.16 15.17
N PHE A 159 6.19 24.83 15.11
CA PHE A 159 5.67 23.70 14.35
C PHE A 159 4.63 24.13 13.33
N CYS A 160 4.63 23.48 12.16
CA CYS A 160 3.55 23.61 11.18
C CYS A 160 2.76 22.31 11.05
N VAL A 161 1.50 22.29 11.51
CA VAL A 161 0.65 21.10 11.44
C VAL A 161 -0.15 21.07 10.13
N LEU A 162 -0.04 19.98 9.38
CA LEU A 162 -0.71 19.83 8.08
C LEU A 162 -1.93 18.90 8.12
N THR A 163 -1.89 17.85 8.93
CA THR A 163 -2.96 16.83 9.00
C THR A 163 -3.34 16.54 10.45
N GLY A 164 -4.48 15.86 10.64
CA GLY A 164 -4.85 15.30 11.94
C GLY A 164 -4.07 14.03 12.26
N TRP A 165 -4.28 13.44 13.43
CA TRP A 165 -3.66 12.19 13.85
C TRP A 165 -4.69 11.28 14.51
N LYS A 166 -4.92 10.10 13.93
CA LYS A 166 -5.96 9.15 14.38
C LYS A 166 -7.31 9.86 14.52
N THR A 167 -7.83 10.00 15.73
CA THR A 167 -9.09 10.68 16.04
C THR A 167 -8.93 12.18 16.28
N LEU A 168 -7.71 12.68 16.45
CA LEU A 168 -7.43 14.09 16.70
C LEU A 168 -7.39 14.88 15.40
N THR A 169 -8.14 15.98 15.39
CA THR A 169 -8.10 16.98 14.34
C THR A 169 -6.80 17.77 14.36
N LYS A 170 -6.48 18.42 13.23
CA LYS A 170 -5.35 19.35 13.15
C LYS A 170 -5.39 20.40 14.27
N GLN A 171 -6.56 20.99 14.55
CA GLN A 171 -6.70 22.06 15.53
C GLN A 171 -6.43 21.57 16.97
N GLU A 172 -6.88 20.37 17.31
CA GLU A 172 -6.59 19.77 18.63
C GLU A 172 -5.09 19.50 18.82
N ILE A 173 -4.38 19.14 17.75
CA ILE A 173 -2.93 18.98 17.78
C ILE A 173 -2.23 20.33 17.96
N GLU A 174 -2.68 21.38 17.26
CA GLU A 174 -2.16 22.75 17.44
C GLU A 174 -2.33 23.22 18.90
N THR A 175 -3.50 22.96 19.50
CA THR A 175 -3.75 23.23 20.93
C THR A 175 -2.76 22.48 21.82
N LYS A 176 -2.57 21.17 21.61
CA LYS A 176 -1.61 20.36 22.38
C LYS A 176 -0.17 20.85 22.28
N ILE A 177 0.24 21.36 21.11
CA ILE A 177 1.59 21.92 20.93
C ILE A 177 1.78 23.15 21.82
N VAL A 178 0.80 24.06 21.84
CA VAL A 178 0.84 25.27 22.67
C VAL A 178 0.78 24.95 24.16
N GLU A 179 -0.07 23.99 24.57
CA GLU A 179 -0.11 23.49 25.95
C GLU A 179 1.27 22.99 26.42
N ASN A 180 2.07 22.43 25.52
CA ASN A 180 3.42 21.94 25.82
C ASN A 180 4.54 22.98 25.55
N GLY A 181 4.19 24.25 25.38
CA GLY A 181 5.12 25.37 25.27
C GLY A 181 5.69 25.61 23.87
N GLY A 182 5.14 24.95 22.85
CA GLY A 182 5.51 25.15 21.45
C GLY A 182 4.75 26.30 20.79
N THR A 183 5.26 26.77 19.66
CA THR A 183 4.59 27.77 18.80
C THR A 183 4.04 27.08 17.56
N VAL A 184 2.86 27.51 17.08
CA VAL A 184 2.22 26.94 15.89
C VAL A 184 2.15 27.98 14.78
N VAL A 185 2.54 27.58 13.57
CA VAL A 185 2.39 28.38 12.34
C VAL A 185 1.59 27.64 11.28
N GLN A 186 0.87 28.42 10.46
CA GLN A 186 0.02 27.86 9.40
C GLN A 186 0.78 27.53 8.11
N ASN A 187 1.96 28.13 7.93
CA ASN A 187 2.89 27.85 6.85
C ASN A 187 4.31 27.85 7.43
N PRO A 188 5.17 26.91 7.02
CA PRO A 188 6.54 26.85 7.52
C PRO A 188 7.35 28.06 7.02
N GLY A 189 8.18 28.60 7.91
CA GLY A 189 9.14 29.67 7.66
C GLY A 189 10.55 29.28 8.17
N PRO A 190 11.54 30.20 8.09
CA PRO A 190 12.94 29.89 8.39
C PRO A 190 13.19 29.36 9.81
N ASP A 191 12.37 29.76 10.77
CA ASP A 191 12.48 29.37 12.18
C ASP A 191 11.61 28.16 12.54
N THR A 192 10.85 27.61 11.57
CA THR A 192 10.02 26.44 11.80
C THR A 192 10.90 25.23 12.05
N PHE A 193 10.78 24.66 13.25
CA PHE A 193 11.54 23.51 13.69
C PHE A 193 11.22 22.26 12.85
N CYS A 194 9.94 21.95 12.66
CA CYS A 194 9.52 20.92 11.69
C CYS A 194 8.06 21.07 11.27
N VAL A 195 7.72 20.38 10.18
CA VAL A 195 6.35 20.23 9.68
C VAL A 195 5.81 18.89 10.17
N LEU A 196 4.58 18.85 10.65
CA LEU A 196 3.95 17.66 11.23
C LEU A 196 2.84 17.12 10.33
N ALA A 197 2.91 15.83 10.02
CA ALA A 197 1.88 15.13 9.29
C ALA A 197 1.81 13.63 9.66
N SER A 198 0.62 13.06 9.61
CA SER A 198 0.37 11.62 9.77
C SER A 198 0.38 10.89 8.44
N GLU A 199 -0.05 11.57 7.37
CA GLU A 199 -0.28 11.01 6.06
C GLU A 199 0.31 11.89 4.96
N CYS A 200 0.69 11.27 3.83
CA CYS A 200 1.38 11.95 2.74
C CYS A 200 0.37 12.61 1.76
N THR A 201 -0.30 13.67 2.22
CA THR A 201 -1.21 14.47 1.37
C THR A 201 -0.47 15.26 0.28
N LEU A 202 -1.20 15.77 -0.71
CA LEU A 202 -0.63 16.65 -1.74
C LEU A 202 0.14 17.85 -1.15
N ARG A 203 -0.36 18.45 -0.06
CA ARG A 203 0.33 19.58 0.59
C ARG A 203 1.63 19.14 1.25
N VAL A 204 1.62 17.97 1.89
CA VAL A 204 2.82 17.35 2.48
C VAL A 204 3.85 17.05 1.41
N ARG A 205 3.44 16.42 0.30
CA ARG A 205 4.31 16.15 -0.86
C ARG A 205 4.91 17.42 -1.44
N ASN A 206 4.13 18.48 -1.59
CA ASN A 206 4.63 19.75 -2.11
C ASN A 206 5.66 20.40 -1.19
N ILE A 207 5.45 20.35 0.13
CA ILE A 207 6.42 20.85 1.11
C ILE A 207 7.69 19.98 1.12
N ALA A 208 7.54 18.66 1.10
CA ALA A 208 8.66 17.73 1.00
C ALA A 208 9.52 17.98 -0.25
N LYS A 209 8.88 18.26 -1.40
CA LYS A 209 9.57 18.60 -2.65
C LYS A 209 10.41 19.87 -2.58
N VAL A 210 10.04 20.83 -1.72
CA VAL A 210 10.84 22.05 -1.52
C VAL A 210 12.16 21.71 -0.81
N GLY A 211 12.16 20.67 0.04
CA GLY A 211 13.38 20.15 0.69
C GLY A 211 14.00 21.06 1.75
N SER A 212 13.36 22.18 2.09
CA SER A 212 13.86 23.14 3.09
C SER A 212 13.45 22.82 4.53
N TYR A 213 12.55 21.86 4.73
CA TYR A 213 11.99 21.54 6.05
C TYR A 213 11.95 20.03 6.25
N ASP A 214 12.21 19.59 7.48
CA ASP A 214 11.93 18.22 7.89
C ASP A 214 10.42 18.05 8.09
N VAL A 215 9.86 16.97 7.54
CA VAL A 215 8.48 16.57 7.74
C VAL A 215 8.46 15.38 8.69
N ALA A 216 8.13 15.63 9.96
CA ALA A 216 8.05 14.61 10.99
C ALA A 216 6.65 13.98 11.06
N ARG A 217 6.62 12.68 11.38
CA ARG A 217 5.40 11.94 11.69
C ARG A 217 4.82 12.43 13.01
N LEU A 218 3.51 12.56 13.05
CA LEU A 218 2.81 12.94 14.29
C LEU A 218 3.00 11.88 15.40
N ASP A 219 3.21 10.61 15.06
CA ASP A 219 3.47 9.54 16.03
C ASP A 219 4.69 9.83 16.93
N TRP A 220 5.77 10.38 16.37
CA TRP A 220 6.96 10.78 17.13
C TRP A 220 6.63 11.82 18.20
N LEU A 221 5.90 12.88 17.82
CA LEU A 221 5.53 13.95 18.75
C LEU A 221 4.55 13.46 19.81
N MET A 222 3.54 12.70 19.40
CA MET A 222 2.51 12.20 20.31
C MET A 222 3.10 11.22 21.33
N ALA A 223 3.98 10.31 20.90
CA ALA A 223 4.70 9.41 21.79
C ALA A 223 5.56 10.19 22.81
N ALA A 224 6.25 11.24 22.38
CA ALA A 224 7.05 12.08 23.28
C ALA A 224 6.19 12.80 24.35
N MET A 225 4.99 13.27 23.96
CA MET A 225 4.05 13.92 24.89
C MET A 225 3.41 12.92 25.87
N GLU A 226 3.07 11.71 25.42
CA GLU A 226 2.39 10.70 26.24
C GLU A 226 3.32 10.05 27.27
N GLN A 227 4.62 9.93 26.96
CA GLN A 227 5.61 9.30 27.85
C GLN A 227 6.10 10.20 28.99
N GLY A 228 5.62 11.45 29.09
CA GLY A 228 5.99 12.38 30.16
C GLY A 228 7.50 12.72 30.18
N ILE A 229 8.17 12.58 29.03
CA ILE A 229 9.59 12.86 28.90
C ILE A 229 9.80 14.39 28.97
N ARG A 230 10.96 14.82 29.51
CA ARG A 230 11.28 16.25 29.68
C ARG A 230 11.95 16.89 28.46
N VAL A 231 12.40 16.08 27.52
CA VAL A 231 13.15 16.49 26.32
C VAL A 231 12.65 15.66 25.15
N LEU A 232 12.48 16.29 24.00
CA LEU A 232 12.10 15.58 22.78
C LEU A 232 13.18 14.55 22.41
N PRO A 233 12.80 13.30 22.09
CA PRO A 233 13.75 12.32 21.60
C PRO A 233 14.32 12.76 20.25
N PRO A 234 15.60 12.46 19.96
CA PRO A 234 16.18 12.70 18.65
C PRO A 234 15.40 11.92 17.58
N TRP A 235 15.35 12.45 16.36
CA TRP A 235 14.70 11.77 15.25
C TRP A 235 15.45 10.50 14.86
N THR A 236 14.68 9.46 14.54
CA THR A 236 15.12 8.34 13.72
C THR A 236 14.63 8.52 12.28
N PRO A 237 15.21 7.83 11.29
CA PRO A 237 14.69 7.84 9.92
C PRO A 237 13.21 7.44 9.81
N ALA A 238 12.73 6.57 10.71
CA ALA A 238 11.34 6.15 10.75
C ALA A 238 10.37 7.26 11.15
N ASP A 239 10.83 8.22 11.95
CA ASP A 239 10.04 9.36 12.43
C ASP A 239 9.81 10.43 11.37
N LEU A 240 10.48 10.34 10.22
CA LEU A 240 10.45 11.37 9.18
C LEU A 240 9.76 10.86 7.90
N LEU A 241 8.82 11.65 7.38
CA LEU A 241 8.20 11.45 6.07
C LEU A 241 9.05 12.06 4.94
N SER A 242 9.78 13.13 5.25
CA SER A 242 10.71 13.81 4.35
C SER A 242 11.79 14.46 5.19
N ILE A 243 13.03 14.38 4.70
CA ILE A 243 14.23 14.79 5.41
C ILE A 243 14.92 15.88 4.59
N SER A 244 15.26 16.98 5.24
CA SER A 244 16.06 18.04 4.67
C SER A 244 17.52 17.59 4.49
N PRO A 245 18.30 18.20 3.57
CA PRO A 245 19.69 17.80 3.34
C PRO A 245 20.57 17.82 4.60
N LEU A 246 20.41 18.83 5.45
CA LEU A 246 21.20 18.99 6.67
C LEU A 246 20.89 17.87 7.70
N THR A 247 19.61 17.60 7.93
CA THR A 247 19.19 16.53 8.84
C THR A 247 19.57 15.16 8.29
N SER A 248 19.50 14.97 6.97
CA SER A 248 19.93 13.74 6.29
C SER A 248 21.42 13.47 6.50
N GLU A 249 22.27 14.47 6.34
CA GLU A 249 23.71 14.36 6.61
C GLU A 249 23.98 13.95 8.06
N ALA A 250 23.31 14.61 9.01
CA ALA A 250 23.45 14.27 10.43
C ALA A 250 23.00 12.83 10.74
N LEU A 251 21.88 12.37 10.17
CA LEU A 251 21.37 11.01 10.38
C LEU A 251 22.25 9.95 9.70
N SER A 252 22.87 10.25 8.56
CA SER A 252 23.73 9.32 7.84
C SER A 252 24.97 8.88 8.63
N THR A 253 25.35 9.64 9.66
CA THR A 253 26.44 9.27 10.58
C THR A 253 26.03 8.20 11.61
N GLN A 254 24.73 8.02 11.83
CA GLN A 254 24.18 7.16 12.88
C GLN A 254 23.39 5.98 12.32
N PHE A 255 22.88 6.11 11.10
CA PHE A 255 22.04 5.13 10.44
C PHE A 255 22.56 4.80 9.04
N ASP A 256 22.30 3.58 8.60
CA ASP A 256 22.53 3.17 7.23
C ASP A 256 21.50 3.80 6.26
N LYS A 257 21.65 3.50 4.97
CA LYS A 257 20.74 4.01 3.93
C LYS A 257 19.30 3.50 4.04
N TYR A 258 19.04 2.46 4.84
CA TYR A 258 17.73 1.88 5.08
C TYR A 258 17.13 2.32 6.43
N GLY A 259 17.92 3.02 7.24
CA GLY A 259 17.54 3.55 8.54
C GLY A 259 17.77 2.58 9.70
N ASP A 260 18.63 1.56 9.52
CA ASP A 260 19.11 0.74 10.62
C ASP A 260 20.27 1.41 11.35
N SER A 261 20.35 1.27 12.67
CA SER A 261 21.37 1.97 13.47
C SER A 261 22.70 1.25 13.45
N TYR A 262 23.80 1.99 13.28
CA TYR A 262 25.15 1.42 13.39
C TYR A 262 25.55 1.06 14.82
N THR A 263 24.89 1.64 15.83
CA THR A 263 25.34 1.57 17.24
C THR A 263 24.32 0.98 18.18
N GLN A 264 23.04 0.92 17.78
CA GLN A 264 21.97 0.37 18.60
C GLN A 264 21.48 -0.96 18.03
N PRO A 265 21.24 -1.97 18.87
CA PRO A 265 20.64 -3.22 18.40
C PRO A 265 19.27 -2.99 17.77
N ALA A 266 19.04 -3.64 16.63
CA ALA A 266 17.74 -3.60 15.98
C ALA A 266 16.64 -4.23 16.86
N THR A 267 15.50 -3.54 16.92
CA THR A 267 14.25 -4.06 17.48
C THR A 267 13.39 -4.67 16.36
N LEU A 268 12.35 -5.42 16.71
CA LEU A 268 11.41 -5.95 15.72
C LEU A 268 10.80 -4.84 14.85
N GLU A 269 10.51 -3.67 15.43
CA GLU A 269 9.91 -2.54 14.72
C GLU A 269 10.92 -1.82 13.83
N SER A 270 12.13 -1.55 14.33
CA SER A 270 13.18 -0.90 13.53
C SER A 270 13.65 -1.80 12.38
N LEU A 271 13.74 -3.11 12.59
CA LEU A 271 14.11 -4.05 11.53
C LEU A 271 13.03 -4.14 10.45
N LYS A 272 11.74 -4.19 10.83
CA LYS A 272 10.63 -4.13 9.87
C LYS A 272 10.67 -2.85 9.03
N TYR A 273 10.98 -1.72 9.65
CA TYR A 273 11.12 -0.46 8.93
C TYR A 273 12.27 -0.51 7.92
N SER A 274 13.45 -0.98 8.34
CA SER A 274 14.64 -1.06 7.49
C SER A 274 14.42 -1.99 6.29
N LEU A 275 13.88 -3.20 6.52
CA LEU A 275 13.55 -4.14 5.44
C LEU A 275 12.52 -3.58 4.45
N ALA A 276 11.51 -2.83 4.93
CA ALA A 276 10.58 -2.15 4.04
C ALA A 276 11.26 -1.04 3.21
N GLN A 277 12.31 -0.40 3.71
CA GLN A 277 13.09 0.56 2.91
C GLN A 277 13.91 -0.14 1.82
N VAL A 278 14.47 -1.32 2.09
CA VAL A 278 15.18 -2.14 1.08
C VAL A 278 14.28 -2.41 -0.12
N GLU A 279 13.04 -2.89 0.13
CA GLU A 279 12.05 -3.14 -0.92
C GLU A 279 11.68 -1.86 -1.68
N LYS A 280 11.39 -0.78 -0.94
CA LYS A 280 10.99 0.51 -1.52
C LYS A 280 12.07 1.12 -2.43
N LEU A 281 13.34 0.93 -2.09
CA LEU A 281 14.47 1.40 -2.88
C LEU A 281 14.79 0.47 -4.06
N GLY A 282 14.17 -0.71 -4.13
CA GLY A 282 14.45 -1.71 -5.16
C GLY A 282 15.79 -2.41 -4.96
N ASP A 283 16.34 -2.36 -3.74
CA ASP A 283 17.62 -2.99 -3.39
C ASP A 283 17.44 -4.45 -2.92
N ALA A 284 16.22 -4.98 -2.97
CA ALA A 284 15.93 -6.37 -2.61
C ALA A 284 16.61 -7.34 -3.58
N VAL A 285 17.41 -8.25 -3.02
CA VAL A 285 18.15 -9.27 -3.78
C VAL A 285 17.38 -10.59 -3.76
N GLN A 286 17.34 -11.26 -4.91
CA GLN A 286 16.86 -12.63 -5.02
C GLN A 286 17.97 -13.58 -4.58
N LEU A 287 17.74 -14.30 -3.49
CA LEU A 287 18.69 -15.28 -2.97
C LEU A 287 18.53 -16.62 -3.69
N THR A 288 19.64 -17.23 -4.09
CA THR A 288 19.63 -18.60 -4.59
C THR A 288 19.52 -19.60 -3.43
N PRO A 289 19.17 -20.87 -3.69
CA PRO A 289 19.19 -21.90 -2.66
C PRO A 289 20.57 -22.08 -2.01
N GLU A 290 21.64 -21.84 -2.76
CA GLU A 290 23.02 -21.89 -2.28
C GLU A 290 23.30 -20.73 -1.32
N ASP A 291 22.89 -19.51 -1.67
CA ASP A 291 23.00 -18.36 -0.76
C ASP A 291 22.26 -18.62 0.56
N LEU A 292 21.04 -19.17 0.48
CA LEU A 292 20.26 -19.53 1.65
C LEU A 292 20.91 -20.64 2.49
N ALA A 293 21.61 -21.58 1.85
CA ALA A 293 22.35 -22.62 2.55
C ALA A 293 23.56 -22.06 3.30
N ASP A 294 24.27 -21.09 2.70
CA ASP A 294 25.38 -20.40 3.36
C ASP A 294 24.89 -19.61 4.58
N PHE A 295 23.75 -18.91 4.47
CA PHE A 295 23.11 -18.27 5.62
C PHE A 295 22.68 -19.27 6.70
N ASP A 296 22.12 -20.42 6.30
CA ASP A 296 21.74 -21.47 7.26
C ASP A 296 22.98 -21.96 8.05
N ILE A 297 24.17 -22.05 7.42
CA ILE A 297 25.42 -22.42 8.10
C ILE A 297 25.93 -21.31 9.03
N GLU A 298 25.83 -20.05 8.62
CA GLU A 298 26.31 -18.92 9.42
C GLU A 298 25.42 -18.67 10.64
N LEU A 299 24.09 -18.77 10.48
CA LEU A 299 23.12 -18.41 11.50
C LEU A 299 22.86 -19.51 12.52
N PHE A 300 23.03 -20.78 12.16
CA PHE A 300 22.72 -21.92 13.02
C PHE A 300 23.98 -22.72 13.34
N SER A 301 24.13 -23.11 14.61
CA SER A 301 25.25 -23.96 15.06
C SER A 301 25.13 -25.44 14.64
N GLY A 302 24.10 -25.78 13.86
CA GLY A 302 23.79 -27.11 13.36
C GLY A 302 22.79 -27.02 12.20
N PRO A 303 22.20 -28.13 11.74
CA PRO A 303 21.23 -28.11 10.65
C PRO A 303 20.09 -27.13 10.92
N SER A 304 19.82 -26.24 9.97
CA SER A 304 18.71 -25.29 10.07
C SER A 304 17.38 -26.05 10.17
N PRO A 305 16.58 -25.83 11.24
CA PRO A 305 15.28 -26.49 11.37
C PRO A 305 14.25 -25.95 10.36
N TYR A 306 14.55 -24.84 9.69
CA TYR A 306 13.69 -24.18 8.69
C TYR A 306 14.11 -24.49 7.25
N GLY A 307 15.32 -25.02 7.05
CA GLY A 307 15.90 -25.35 5.76
C GLY A 307 16.50 -26.76 5.72
N MET A 308 15.97 -27.72 6.47
CA MET A 308 16.61 -29.03 6.62
C MET A 308 16.73 -29.82 5.29
N PHE A 309 15.88 -29.51 4.31
CA PHE A 309 15.95 -30.08 2.97
C PHE A 309 16.53 -29.10 1.93
N ARG A 310 17.17 -28.01 2.37
CA ARG A 310 17.88 -27.07 1.47
C ARG A 310 18.88 -27.85 0.61
N LEU A 311 18.94 -27.50 -0.68
CA LEU A 311 19.73 -28.16 -1.72
C LEU A 311 19.29 -29.59 -2.06
N CYS A 312 18.25 -30.15 -1.43
CA CYS A 312 17.68 -31.42 -1.86
C CYS A 312 16.69 -31.21 -3.00
N TYR A 313 16.95 -31.87 -4.13
CA TYR A 313 16.04 -31.99 -5.26
C TYR A 313 15.42 -33.38 -5.25
N ALA A 314 14.10 -33.47 -5.13
CA ALA A 314 13.40 -34.74 -4.95
C ALA A 314 12.31 -34.97 -6.00
N TYR A 315 12.23 -36.20 -6.50
CA TYR A 315 11.07 -36.69 -7.25
C TYR A 315 10.17 -37.51 -6.33
N PHE A 316 8.86 -37.27 -6.38
CA PHE A 316 7.86 -38.00 -5.59
C PHE A 316 7.06 -38.95 -6.51
N ASP A 317 7.08 -40.24 -6.20
CA ASP A 317 6.41 -41.30 -6.98
C ASP A 317 4.89 -41.36 -6.69
N LYS A 318 4.18 -40.31 -7.13
CA LYS A 318 2.74 -40.14 -6.88
C LYS A 318 1.84 -40.43 -8.06
N TYR A 319 2.40 -40.59 -9.26
CA TYR A 319 1.66 -40.72 -10.51
C TYR A 319 1.68 -42.17 -11.01
N GLU A 320 0.60 -42.60 -11.69
CA GLU A 320 0.44 -43.93 -12.29
C GLU A 320 1.59 -44.29 -13.24
N LYS A 321 2.13 -43.30 -13.94
CA LYS A 321 3.29 -43.45 -14.81
C LYS A 321 4.41 -42.55 -14.33
N ILE A 322 5.61 -43.12 -14.23
CA ILE A 322 6.84 -42.36 -13.93
C ILE A 322 7.02 -41.29 -15.01
N HIS A 323 7.42 -40.08 -14.62
CA HIS A 323 7.63 -38.93 -15.52
C HIS A 323 6.38 -38.38 -16.20
N ASP A 324 5.18 -38.78 -15.78
CA ASP A 324 3.93 -38.29 -16.36
C ASP A 324 3.03 -37.66 -15.28
N PRO A 325 3.17 -36.34 -15.02
CA PRO A 325 2.33 -35.63 -14.07
C PRO A 325 0.88 -35.48 -14.53
N THR A 326 0.55 -35.86 -15.78
CA THR A 326 -0.83 -35.86 -16.29
C THR A 326 -1.55 -37.18 -16.04
N SER A 327 -0.81 -38.22 -15.65
CA SER A 327 -1.39 -39.51 -15.30
C SER A 327 -2.08 -39.46 -13.93
N LYS A 328 -2.91 -40.48 -13.64
CA LYS A 328 -3.70 -40.52 -12.42
C LYS A 328 -2.79 -40.55 -11.19
N GLU A 329 -3.13 -39.76 -10.16
CA GLU A 329 -2.43 -39.84 -8.88
C GLU A 329 -2.83 -41.13 -8.13
N ILE A 330 -1.82 -41.91 -7.72
CA ILE A 330 -1.98 -43.26 -7.16
C ILE A 330 -1.52 -43.38 -5.70
N SER A 331 -0.70 -42.46 -5.20
CA SER A 331 -0.17 -42.49 -3.85
C SER A 331 -0.33 -41.13 -3.16
N ASN A 332 -0.58 -41.12 -1.85
CA ASN A 332 -0.81 -39.90 -1.07
C ASN A 332 0.51 -39.26 -0.61
N LEU A 333 1.44 -39.04 -1.55
CA LEU A 333 2.72 -38.39 -1.25
C LEU A 333 2.64 -36.86 -1.27
N TYR A 334 1.50 -36.29 -1.67
CA TYR A 334 1.31 -34.85 -1.77
C TYR A 334 1.64 -34.11 -0.47
N LEU A 335 1.23 -34.65 0.69
CA LEU A 335 1.54 -34.03 1.99
C LEU A 335 3.05 -34.05 2.28
N SER A 336 3.71 -35.19 2.06
CA SER A 336 5.16 -35.31 2.22
C SER A 336 5.91 -34.39 1.26
N GLU A 337 5.44 -34.22 0.03
CA GLU A 337 6.02 -33.28 -0.94
C GLU A 337 5.87 -31.83 -0.49
N LEU A 338 4.70 -31.44 0.01
CA LEU A 338 4.47 -30.11 0.56
C LEU A 338 5.37 -29.84 1.76
N ASP A 339 5.47 -30.78 2.70
CA ASP A 339 6.36 -30.65 3.86
C ASP A 339 7.82 -30.53 3.43
N PHE A 340 8.25 -31.38 2.50
CA PHE A 340 9.60 -31.33 1.94
C PHE A 340 9.91 -29.96 1.32
N CYS A 341 8.99 -29.42 0.52
CA CYS A 341 9.14 -28.10 -0.08
C CYS A 341 9.12 -26.98 0.96
N PHE A 342 8.24 -27.08 1.96
CA PHE A 342 8.11 -26.09 3.03
C PHE A 342 9.41 -25.93 3.82
N TYR A 343 10.13 -27.03 4.08
CA TYR A 343 11.44 -27.02 4.75
C TYR A 343 12.64 -26.91 3.79
N GLY A 344 12.44 -26.30 2.62
CA GLY A 344 13.51 -25.83 1.74
C GLY A 344 13.93 -26.79 0.62
N GLY A 345 13.28 -27.94 0.50
CA GLY A 345 13.49 -28.87 -0.61
C GLY A 345 12.86 -28.38 -1.90
N LYS A 346 13.31 -28.92 -3.03
CA LYS A 346 12.73 -28.67 -4.36
C LYS A 346 12.16 -29.95 -4.93
N SER A 347 10.85 -29.97 -5.19
CA SER A 347 10.22 -31.09 -5.91
C SER A 347 10.41 -30.92 -7.43
N THR A 348 10.65 -32.04 -8.12
CA THR A 348 10.73 -32.11 -9.58
C THR A 348 9.74 -33.14 -10.12
N ALA A 349 9.11 -32.84 -11.26
CA ALA A 349 8.21 -33.78 -11.94
C ALA A 349 8.95 -34.93 -12.65
N PHE A 350 10.26 -34.81 -12.82
CA PHE A 350 11.12 -35.74 -13.53
C PHE A 350 12.33 -36.12 -12.68
N ILE A 351 12.86 -37.32 -12.90
CA ILE A 351 14.13 -37.77 -12.32
C ILE A 351 15.24 -37.29 -13.27
N GLU A 352 15.84 -36.17 -12.95
CA GLU A 352 16.84 -35.47 -13.75
C GLU A 352 18.22 -35.61 -13.13
N GLU A 353 19.29 -35.20 -13.81
CA GLU A 353 20.68 -35.30 -13.30
C GLU A 353 20.85 -34.67 -11.91
N GLN A 354 20.19 -33.54 -11.65
CA GLN A 354 20.20 -32.84 -10.36
C GLN A 354 19.37 -33.52 -9.25
N THR A 355 18.53 -34.50 -9.58
CA THR A 355 17.70 -35.20 -8.58
C THR A 355 18.61 -35.94 -7.58
N THR A 356 18.54 -35.49 -6.34
CA THR A 356 19.29 -36.04 -5.20
C THR A 356 18.52 -37.14 -4.47
N HIS A 357 17.19 -37.06 -4.46
CA HIS A 357 16.31 -37.96 -3.73
C HIS A 357 15.16 -38.44 -4.62
N VAL A 358 14.74 -39.68 -4.41
CA VAL A 358 13.47 -40.20 -4.91
C VAL A 358 12.69 -40.71 -3.72
N VAL A 359 11.49 -40.17 -3.54
CA VAL A 359 10.59 -40.50 -2.44
C VAL A 359 9.47 -41.39 -2.97
N VAL A 360 9.39 -42.61 -2.44
CA VAL A 360 8.32 -43.57 -2.74
C VAL A 360 7.42 -43.74 -1.52
N HIS A 361 6.20 -44.21 -1.72
CA HIS A 361 5.30 -44.44 -0.60
C HIS A 361 5.65 -45.75 0.13
N SER A 362 5.76 -45.71 1.47
CA SER A 362 6.18 -46.83 2.31
C SER A 362 5.41 -48.13 2.10
N LYS A 363 4.12 -48.04 1.76
CA LYS A 363 3.23 -49.18 1.53
C LYS A 363 2.95 -49.48 0.06
N PHE A 364 3.38 -48.61 -0.86
CA PHE A 364 3.01 -48.72 -2.27
C PHE A 364 4.27 -48.58 -3.14
N LEU A 365 4.77 -49.72 -3.61
CA LEU A 365 6.12 -49.86 -4.19
C LEU A 365 6.09 -50.34 -5.64
N GLN A 366 5.02 -50.02 -6.38
CA GLN A 366 4.80 -50.53 -7.75
C GLN A 366 5.96 -50.20 -8.69
N HIS A 367 6.52 -48.99 -8.60
CA HIS A 367 7.60 -48.52 -9.47
C HIS A 367 8.99 -48.75 -8.90
N LEU A 368 9.13 -49.39 -7.73
CA LEU A 368 10.40 -49.51 -7.03
C LEU A 368 11.51 -50.12 -7.89
N THR A 369 11.23 -51.22 -8.58
CA THR A 369 12.22 -51.92 -9.41
C THR A 369 12.66 -51.06 -10.60
N GLU A 370 11.73 -50.30 -11.20
CA GLU A 370 12.00 -49.40 -12.32
C GLU A 370 12.85 -48.21 -11.86
N ILE A 371 12.47 -47.57 -10.74
CA ILE A 371 13.23 -46.49 -10.11
C ILE A 371 14.64 -46.95 -9.73
N GLN A 372 14.79 -48.16 -9.17
CA GLN A 372 16.10 -48.75 -8.87
C GLN A 372 16.93 -48.97 -10.15
N ALA A 373 16.31 -49.40 -11.25
CA ALA A 373 17.00 -49.56 -12.54
C ALA A 373 17.47 -48.20 -13.09
N ILE A 374 16.64 -47.16 -13.01
CA ILE A 374 17.02 -45.77 -13.34
C ILE A 374 18.23 -45.36 -12.50
N ASN A 375 18.18 -45.58 -11.18
CA ASN A 375 19.29 -45.21 -10.30
C ASN A 375 20.60 -45.93 -10.68
N ARG A 376 20.54 -47.23 -11.01
CA ARG A 376 21.72 -48.03 -11.42
C ARG A 376 22.39 -47.49 -12.68
N GLN A 377 21.64 -46.90 -13.61
CA GLN A 377 22.18 -46.35 -14.85
C GLN A 377 22.82 -44.96 -14.69
N ARG A 378 22.48 -44.23 -13.62
CA ARG A 378 23.00 -42.87 -13.41
C ARG A 378 24.46 -42.84 -12.96
N PRO A 379 25.25 -41.83 -13.38
CA PRO A 379 26.60 -41.62 -12.87
C PRO A 379 26.60 -41.21 -11.39
N HIS A 380 25.62 -40.40 -10.98
CA HIS A 380 25.41 -39.99 -9.59
C HIS A 380 24.11 -40.60 -9.09
N LYS A 381 24.23 -41.41 -8.04
CA LYS A 381 23.10 -42.12 -7.44
C LYS A 381 22.28 -41.15 -6.61
N PHE A 382 20.97 -41.20 -6.76
CA PHE A 382 20.06 -40.53 -5.83
C PHE A 382 19.81 -41.43 -4.62
N HIS A 383 19.45 -40.83 -3.49
CA HIS A 383 18.94 -41.52 -2.32
C HIS A 383 17.50 -41.97 -2.56
N LEU A 384 17.22 -43.25 -2.32
CA LEU A 384 15.87 -43.81 -2.46
C LEU A 384 15.27 -44.01 -1.07
N VAL A 385 14.30 -43.17 -0.72
CA VAL A 385 13.72 -43.05 0.63
C VAL A 385 12.20 -43.16 0.57
N THR A 386 11.55 -43.27 1.73
CA THR A 386 10.09 -43.30 1.86
C THR A 386 9.50 -41.97 2.32
N ASP A 387 8.19 -41.83 2.22
CA ASP A 387 7.37 -40.83 2.95
C ASP A 387 7.76 -40.70 4.43
N VAL A 388 8.02 -41.83 5.10
CA VAL A 388 8.42 -41.87 6.52
C VAL A 388 9.70 -41.06 6.79
N TRP A 389 10.64 -41.01 5.84
CA TRP A 389 11.86 -40.21 6.00
C TRP A 389 11.55 -38.71 6.08
N VAL A 390 10.62 -38.23 5.26
CA VAL A 390 10.17 -36.83 5.31
C VAL A 390 9.45 -36.58 6.63
N GLU A 391 8.48 -37.43 6.96
CA GLU A 391 7.65 -37.28 8.16
C GLU A 391 8.49 -37.23 9.46
N GLU A 392 9.42 -38.18 9.64
CA GLU A 392 10.27 -38.21 10.83
C GLU A 392 11.29 -37.06 10.83
N SER A 393 11.79 -36.63 9.68
CA SER A 393 12.66 -35.44 9.60
C SER A 393 11.95 -34.17 10.05
N VAL A 394 10.72 -33.97 9.57
CA VAL A 394 9.87 -32.83 9.93
C VAL A 394 9.53 -32.85 11.42
N LYS A 395 9.10 -34.01 11.93
CA LYS A 395 8.72 -34.22 13.32
C LYS A 395 9.88 -33.96 14.29
N THR A 396 11.08 -34.38 13.93
CA THR A 396 12.30 -34.16 14.74
C THR A 396 13.00 -32.84 14.45
N ARG A 397 12.52 -32.07 13.46
CA ARG A 397 13.14 -30.84 12.94
C ARG A 397 14.61 -31.02 12.55
N THR A 398 14.99 -32.22 12.13
CA THR A 398 16.36 -32.58 11.74
C THR A 398 16.29 -33.59 10.62
N ARG A 399 17.04 -33.38 9.54
CA ARG A 399 17.09 -34.32 8.42
C ARG A 399 17.59 -35.68 8.90
N GLN A 400 16.77 -36.71 8.73
CA GLN A 400 17.12 -38.08 9.08
C GLN A 400 18.13 -38.65 8.08
N ASP A 401 18.94 -39.61 8.54
CA ASP A 401 19.88 -40.33 7.67
C ASP A 401 19.13 -41.17 6.64
N GLU A 402 19.49 -41.01 5.37
CA GLU A 402 18.85 -41.63 4.22
C GLU A 402 19.04 -43.16 4.19
N CYS A 403 20.06 -43.71 4.87
CA CYS A 403 20.33 -45.14 4.97
C CYS A 403 19.39 -45.87 5.95
N SER A 404 18.82 -45.15 6.93
CA SER A 404 18.00 -45.75 7.99
C SER A 404 16.61 -46.20 7.51
N LEU A 405 16.16 -45.71 6.35
CA LEU A 405 14.79 -45.87 5.84
C LEU A 405 14.75 -46.22 4.35
N VAL A 406 15.77 -46.90 3.84
CA VAL A 406 15.83 -47.38 2.45
C VAL A 406 14.81 -48.48 2.22
N VAL A 407 14.02 -48.34 1.15
CA VAL A 407 13.14 -49.42 0.69
C VAL A 407 13.98 -50.57 0.14
N GLY A 408 14.10 -51.65 0.93
CA GLY A 408 14.56 -52.96 0.43
C GLY A 408 16.06 -53.24 0.50
N LEU A 409 16.76 -52.81 1.57
CA LEU A 409 18.00 -53.46 2.01
C LEU A 409 17.74 -54.32 3.27
N LYS A 410 16.85 -55.30 3.14
CA LYS A 410 16.89 -56.55 3.91
C LYS A 410 16.57 -57.72 3.00
#